data_AF-A0A8J7T324-F1
#
_entry.id   AF-A0A8J7T324-F1
#
_cell.length_a   1.000
_cell.length_b   1.000
_cell.length_c   1.000
_cell.angle_alpha   90.00
_cell.angle_beta   90.00
_cell.angle_gamma   90.00
#
_symmetry.space_group_name_H-M   'P 1'
#
loop_
_entity.id
_entity.type
_entity.pdbx_description
1 polymer ?
#
loop_
_entity_poly.entity_id
_entity_poly.type
_entity_poly.pdbx_seq_one_letter_code
_entity_poly.pdbx_strand_id
1 'polypeptide(L)'
;MPEPVTAIRNLGPAMARSLAAAGIDDAETLRALGADAAYARLLAAGDRPHFIAYYAIVMGLQGRPWADCTASEKLGLRRRFDAIKAGLSAAPVPDADAPSAAASRRPRRAEAVLLDPGTLNELGRIRMDAALAEIGVIERRRAQPTSSSPEKK
;
A
#
# COMPACT_ATOMS: atom_id res chain seq x y z
N MET A 1 5.17 24.73 10.30
CA MET A 1 5.79 23.89 9.25
C MET A 1 4.81 22.77 8.93
N PRO A 2 4.56 22.45 7.66
CA PRO A 2 3.70 21.34 7.29
C PRO A 2 4.27 20.03 7.86
N GLU A 3 3.40 19.19 8.40
CA GLU A 3 3.81 17.90 8.95
C GLU A 3 4.24 16.98 7.80
N PRO A 4 5.43 16.36 7.85
CA PRO A 4 5.88 15.50 6.76
C PRO A 4 5.00 14.24 6.68
N VAL A 5 4.80 13.72 5.47
CA VAL A 5 4.03 12.48 5.24
C VAL A 5 4.54 11.30 6.08
N THR A 6 5.84 11.25 6.38
CA THR A 6 6.45 10.21 7.23
C THR A 6 6.00 10.25 8.70
N ALA A 7 5.32 11.32 9.13
CA ALA A 7 4.68 11.36 10.44
C ALA A 7 3.44 10.45 10.50
N ILE A 8 2.77 10.25 9.37
CA ILE A 8 1.64 9.32 9.25
C ILE A 8 2.15 7.89 9.44
N ARG A 9 1.43 7.13 10.26
CA ARG A 9 1.78 5.75 10.58
C ARG A 9 1.84 4.91 9.28
N ASN A 10 2.76 3.93 9.26
CA ASN A 10 3.01 3.01 8.14
C ASN A 10 3.66 3.64 6.90
N LEU A 11 3.81 4.97 6.83
CA LEU A 11 4.41 5.64 5.68
C LEU A 11 5.87 5.97 5.95
N GLY A 12 6.77 5.39 5.16
CA GLY A 12 8.20 5.69 5.20
C GLY A 12 8.65 6.68 4.13
N PRO A 13 9.95 7.01 4.11
CA PRO A 13 10.53 8.00 3.19
C PRO A 13 10.33 7.68 1.70
N ALA A 14 10.26 6.41 1.32
CA ALA A 14 10.01 6.04 -0.08
C ALA A 14 8.60 6.44 -0.52
N MET A 15 7.59 6.11 0.29
CA MET A 15 6.21 6.49 0.03
C MET A 15 6.04 8.02 0.05
N ALA A 16 6.71 8.72 0.97
CA ALA A 16 6.71 10.18 0.99
C ALA A 16 7.27 10.78 -0.31
N ARG A 17 8.34 10.20 -0.88
CA ARG A 17 8.88 10.63 -2.19
C ARG A 17 7.90 10.37 -3.33
N SER A 18 7.28 9.20 -3.40
CA SER A 18 6.28 8.92 -4.44
C SER A 18 5.05 9.85 -4.33
N LEU A 19 4.59 10.12 -3.10
CA LEU A 19 3.48 11.06 -2.85
C LEU A 19 3.84 12.50 -3.23
N ALA A 20 5.05 12.96 -2.89
CA ALA A 20 5.55 14.27 -3.32
C ALA A 20 5.66 14.36 -4.86
N ALA A 21 6.13 13.30 -5.53
CA ALA A 21 6.14 13.24 -6.99
C ALA A 21 4.72 13.30 -7.61
N ALA A 22 3.69 12.89 -6.86
CA ALA A 22 2.28 13.03 -7.23
C ALA A 22 1.66 14.38 -6.81
N GLY A 23 2.45 15.30 -6.24
CA GLY A 23 2.02 16.61 -5.74
C GLY A 23 1.25 16.54 -4.41
N ILE A 24 1.65 15.62 -3.52
CA ILE A 24 1.14 15.46 -2.16
C ILE A 24 2.34 15.54 -1.21
N ASP A 25 2.69 16.76 -0.83
CA ASP A 25 3.97 17.04 -0.16
C ASP A 25 3.90 16.90 1.37
N ASP A 26 2.70 16.91 1.95
CA ASP A 26 2.51 16.94 3.39
C ASP A 26 1.35 16.06 3.89
N ALA A 27 1.36 15.79 5.20
CA ALA A 27 0.41 14.91 5.86
C ALA A 27 -1.00 15.51 5.94
N GLU A 28 -1.16 16.83 5.96
CA GLU A 28 -2.46 17.50 5.99
C GLU A 28 -3.16 17.35 4.64
N THR A 29 -2.43 17.62 3.55
CA THR A 29 -2.88 17.38 2.17
C THR A 29 -3.28 15.92 1.98
N LEU A 30 -2.49 14.96 2.49
CA LEU A 30 -2.83 13.54 2.39
C LEU A 30 -4.12 13.18 3.17
N ARG A 31 -4.32 13.74 4.37
CA ARG A 31 -5.54 13.54 5.16
C ARG A 31 -6.77 14.18 4.49
N ALA A 32 -6.60 15.38 3.93
CA ALA A 32 -7.67 16.11 3.26
C ALA A 32 -8.13 15.41 1.97
N LEU A 33 -7.20 14.85 1.18
CA LEU A 33 -7.53 14.08 -0.02
C LEU A 33 -8.13 12.71 0.31
N GLY A 34 -7.65 12.08 1.38
CA GLY A 34 -7.97 10.69 1.70
C GLY A 34 -7.22 9.68 0.84
N ALA A 35 -7.27 8.41 1.26
CA ALA A 35 -6.45 7.35 0.68
C ALA A 35 -6.74 7.06 -0.79
N ASP A 36 -8.02 7.01 -1.17
CA ASP A 36 -8.44 6.59 -2.52
C ASP A 36 -7.99 7.61 -3.58
N ALA A 37 -8.24 8.91 -3.32
CA ALA A 37 -7.83 9.98 -4.21
C ALA A 37 -6.30 10.16 -4.25
N ALA A 38 -5.64 10.08 -3.09
CA ALA A 38 -4.18 10.16 -3.04
C ALA A 38 -3.51 9.01 -3.82
N TYR A 39 -4.03 7.79 -3.68
CA TYR A 39 -3.50 6.63 -4.39
C TYR A 39 -3.78 6.70 -5.90
N ALA A 40 -4.96 7.19 -6.31
CA ALA A 40 -5.24 7.44 -7.72
C ALA A 40 -4.24 8.44 -8.34
N ARG A 41 -3.89 9.51 -7.61
CA ARG A 41 -2.85 10.47 -8.05
C ARG A 41 -1.47 9.83 -8.14
N LEU A 42 -1.12 8.94 -7.21
CA LEU A 42 0.14 8.20 -7.23
C LEU A 42 0.28 7.37 -8.53
N LEU A 43 -0.77 6.64 -8.89
CA LEU A 43 -0.78 5.84 -10.11
C LEU A 43 -0.82 6.70 -11.38
N ALA A 44 -1.53 7.83 -11.36
CA ALA A 44 -1.53 8.78 -12.46
C ALA A 44 -0.14 9.43 -12.67
N ALA A 45 0.65 9.59 -11.59
CA ALA A 45 2.03 10.04 -11.64
C ALA A 45 3.02 8.98 -12.16
N GLY A 46 2.54 7.75 -12.44
CA GLY A 46 3.34 6.67 -13.02
C GLY A 46 3.83 5.61 -12.03
N ASP A 47 3.39 5.66 -10.76
CA ASP A 47 3.72 4.63 -9.78
C ASP A 47 3.02 3.29 -10.13
N ARG A 48 3.66 2.16 -9.80
CA ARG A 48 3.13 0.84 -10.17
C ARG A 48 2.00 0.45 -9.21
N PRO A 49 0.89 -0.12 -9.72
CA PRO A 49 -0.22 -0.53 -8.87
C PRO A 49 0.22 -1.64 -7.90
N HIS A 50 0.25 -1.29 -6.62
CA HIS A 50 0.66 -2.16 -5.53
C HIS A 50 -0.32 -2.10 -4.36
N PHE A 51 -1.09 -3.17 -4.18
CA PHE A 51 -2.15 -3.23 -3.16
C PHE A 51 -1.62 -2.96 -1.74
N ILE A 52 -0.37 -3.37 -1.45
CA ILE A 52 0.20 -3.15 -0.12
C ILE A 52 0.41 -1.67 0.20
N ALA A 53 0.84 -0.89 -0.79
CA ALA A 53 1.02 0.55 -0.64
C ALA A 53 -0.32 1.24 -0.39
N TYR A 54 -1.35 0.86 -1.15
CA TYR A 54 -2.70 1.39 -1.01
C TYR A 54 -3.25 1.16 0.41
N TYR A 55 -3.27 -0.08 0.91
CA TYR A 55 -3.83 -0.31 2.25
C TYR A 55 -2.95 0.30 3.35
N ALA A 56 -1.64 0.42 3.16
CA ALA A 56 -0.76 1.10 4.14
C ALA A 56 -1.16 2.57 4.33
N ILE A 57 -1.53 3.27 3.25
CA ILE A 57 -2.07 4.65 3.30
C ILE A 57 -3.42 4.66 4.03
N VAL A 58 -4.33 3.75 3.70
CA VAL A 58 -5.64 3.65 4.37
C VAL A 58 -5.49 3.47 5.88
N MET A 59 -4.68 2.49 6.29
CA MET A 59 -4.46 2.20 7.71
C MET A 59 -3.68 3.32 8.41
N GLY A 60 -2.74 3.94 7.69
CA GLY A 60 -1.98 5.09 8.18
C GLY A 60 -2.87 6.28 8.51
N LEU A 61 -3.81 6.61 7.62
CA LEU A 61 -4.78 7.68 7.83
C LEU A 61 -5.75 7.41 8.99
N GLN A 62 -6.06 6.13 9.25
CA GLN A 62 -6.82 5.71 10.44
C GLN A 62 -5.98 5.72 11.73
N GLY A 63 -4.67 5.94 11.64
CA GLY A 63 -3.76 5.84 12.80
C GLY A 63 -3.53 4.41 13.30
N ARG A 64 -4.00 3.40 12.55
CA ARG A 64 -3.91 1.98 12.93
C ARG A 64 -2.65 1.34 12.36
N PRO A 65 -2.05 0.37 13.06
CA PRO A 65 -1.00 -0.45 12.47
C PRO A 65 -1.59 -1.23 11.29
N TRP A 66 -0.84 -1.30 10.20
CA TRP A 66 -1.27 -1.93 8.97
C TRP A 66 -1.61 -3.43 9.14
N ALA A 67 -0.97 -4.09 10.12
CA ALA A 67 -1.20 -5.49 10.50
C ALA A 67 -2.59 -5.75 11.14
N ASP A 68 -3.27 -4.71 11.63
CA ASP A 68 -4.60 -4.81 12.27
C ASP A 68 -5.76 -4.89 11.26
N CYS A 69 -5.46 -4.91 9.96
CA CYS A 69 -6.47 -5.04 8.91
C CYS A 69 -6.98 -6.50 8.84
N THR A 70 -8.26 -6.69 9.15
CA THR A 70 -8.93 -7.99 9.12
C THR A 70 -9.11 -8.52 7.69
N ALA A 71 -9.37 -9.82 7.54
CA ALA A 71 -9.62 -10.42 6.23
C ALA A 71 -10.82 -9.79 5.49
N SER A 72 -11.90 -9.46 6.22
CA SER A 72 -13.09 -8.81 5.68
C SER A 72 -12.80 -7.39 5.20
N GLU A 73 -12.04 -6.61 5.97
CA GLU A 73 -11.61 -5.27 5.56
C GLU A 73 -10.72 -5.35 4.30
N LYS A 74 -9.79 -6.31 4.24
CA LYS A 74 -8.92 -6.50 3.06
C LYS A 74 -9.72 -6.77 1.79
N LEU A 75 -10.80 -7.54 1.86
CA LEU A 75 -11.69 -7.77 0.71
C LEU A 75 -12.35 -6.46 0.23
N GLY A 76 -12.81 -5.62 1.16
CA GLY A 76 -13.36 -4.30 0.84
C GLY A 76 -12.33 -3.38 0.19
N LEU A 77 -11.11 -3.34 0.75
CA LEU A 77 -10.01 -2.57 0.21
C LEU A 77 -9.58 -3.07 -1.17
N ARG A 78 -9.60 -4.38 -1.39
CA ARG A 78 -9.25 -4.96 -2.70
C ARG A 78 -10.22 -4.49 -3.79
N ARG A 79 -11.53 -4.45 -3.49
CA ARG A 79 -12.53 -3.91 -4.42
C ARG A 79 -12.29 -2.45 -4.75
N ARG A 80 -11.99 -1.61 -3.75
CA ARG A 80 -11.66 -0.18 -3.96
C ARG A 80 -10.39 0.00 -4.79
N PHE A 81 -9.34 -0.76 -4.49
CA PHE A 81 -8.10 -0.76 -5.25
C PHE A 81 -8.32 -1.14 -6.72
N ASP A 82 -9.07 -2.21 -6.97
CA ASP A 82 -9.37 -2.64 -8.34
C ASP A 82 -10.22 -1.60 -9.09
N ALA A 83 -11.14 -0.91 -8.41
CA ALA A 83 -11.90 0.21 -8.98
C ALA A 83 -11.00 1.41 -9.33
N ILE A 84 -10.07 1.80 -8.45
CA ILE A 84 -9.11 2.89 -8.72
C ILE A 84 -8.26 2.55 -9.97
N LYS A 85 -7.72 1.34 -10.04
CA LYS A 85 -6.94 0.87 -11.20
C LYS A 85 -7.78 0.86 -12.49
N ALA A 86 -9.04 0.42 -12.40
CA ALA A 86 -9.95 0.41 -13.53
C ALA A 86 -10.24 1.84 -14.02
N GLY A 87 -10.50 2.79 -13.11
CA GLY A 87 -10.76 4.20 -13.45
C GLY A 87 -9.58 4.92 -14.11
N LEU A 88 -8.35 4.49 -13.85
CA LEU A 88 -7.15 5.00 -14.54
C LEU A 88 -6.97 4.40 -15.94
N SER A 89 -7.51 3.21 -16.17
CA SER A 89 -7.47 2.54 -17.48
C SER A 89 -8.67 2.94 -18.35
N ALA A 90 -9.77 3.38 -17.71
CA ALA A 90 -11.03 3.74 -18.34
C ALA A 90 -11.17 5.27 -18.44
N ALA A 91 -10.65 5.85 -19.53
CA ALA A 91 -11.43 6.88 -20.23
C ALA A 91 -12.76 6.23 -20.70
N PRO A 92 -13.88 6.97 -20.75
CA PRO A 92 -15.18 6.45 -20.36
C PRO A 92 -15.77 5.47 -21.38
N VAL A 93 -16.33 4.36 -20.87
CA VAL A 93 -17.49 3.70 -21.46
C VAL A 93 -18.42 3.26 -20.32
N PRO A 94 -19.72 3.56 -20.37
CA PRO A 94 -20.66 3.23 -19.30
C PRO A 94 -21.09 1.76 -19.36
N ASP A 95 -21.41 1.27 -18.15
CA ASP A 95 -22.03 0.03 -17.69
C ASP A 95 -22.30 -1.14 -18.66
N ALA A 96 -21.78 -2.33 -18.32
CA ALA A 96 -22.57 -3.56 -18.13
C ALA A 96 -21.70 -4.75 -17.68
N ASP A 97 -22.13 -5.38 -16.58
CA ASP A 97 -22.08 -6.81 -16.21
C ASP A 97 -21.18 -7.78 -17.03
N ALA A 98 -20.14 -8.35 -16.37
CA ALA A 98 -19.33 -9.60 -16.57
C ALA A 98 -19.24 -10.32 -17.96
N PRO A 99 -18.27 -11.25 -18.23
CA PRO A 99 -17.03 -11.66 -17.55
C PRO A 99 -15.76 -11.43 -18.42
N SER A 100 -14.58 -11.31 -17.79
CA SER A 100 -13.33 -11.04 -18.52
C SER A 100 -12.75 -12.29 -19.19
N ALA A 101 -12.98 -12.42 -20.50
CA ALA A 101 -12.21 -13.27 -21.41
C ALA A 101 -11.42 -12.38 -22.39
N ALA A 102 -10.11 -12.60 -22.39
CA ALA A 102 -9.11 -12.33 -23.43
C ALA A 102 -9.28 -11.11 -24.37
N ALA A 103 -8.38 -10.15 -24.25
CA ALA A 103 -7.96 -9.34 -25.40
C ALA A 103 -6.44 -9.09 -25.36
N SER A 104 -5.76 -9.79 -26.25
CA SER A 104 -4.33 -9.66 -26.54
C SER A 104 -3.91 -8.22 -26.85
N ARG A 105 -2.96 -7.70 -26.09
CA ARG A 105 -1.96 -6.75 -26.59
C ARG A 105 -0.59 -7.25 -26.13
N ARG A 106 0.31 -7.48 -27.10
CA ARG A 106 1.60 -8.19 -26.95
C ARG A 106 2.42 -7.70 -25.74
N PRO A 107 3.18 -8.61 -25.09
CA PRO A 107 3.95 -8.27 -23.90
C PRO A 107 5.18 -7.43 -24.28
N ARG A 108 5.34 -6.25 -23.68
CA ARG A 108 6.70 -5.76 -23.43
C ARG A 108 7.23 -6.62 -22.30
N ARG A 109 8.06 -7.59 -22.68
CA ARG A 109 8.98 -8.41 -21.87
C ARG A 109 8.98 -7.97 -20.40
N ALA A 110 8.05 -8.54 -19.63
CA ALA A 110 8.14 -8.48 -18.19
C ALA A 110 9.47 -9.12 -17.85
N GLU A 111 10.40 -8.34 -17.31
CA GLU A 111 11.47 -8.94 -16.53
C GLU A 111 10.77 -9.76 -15.44
N ALA A 112 10.76 -11.08 -15.66
CA ALA A 112 10.54 -12.01 -14.59
C ALA A 112 11.68 -11.72 -13.62
N VAL A 113 11.41 -10.88 -12.62
CA VAL A 113 12.15 -10.88 -11.38
C VAL A 113 12.01 -12.31 -10.90
N LEU A 114 13.04 -13.11 -11.18
CA LEU A 114 13.27 -14.40 -10.55
C LEU A 114 13.37 -14.06 -9.06
N LEU A 115 12.26 -14.17 -8.35
CA LEU A 115 12.21 -14.00 -6.92
C LEU A 115 13.11 -15.09 -6.35
N ASP A 116 14.19 -14.69 -5.70
CA ASP A 116 15.10 -15.60 -5.00
C ASP A 116 14.28 -16.56 -4.13
N PRO A 117 14.60 -17.86 -4.08
CA PRO A 117 13.88 -18.82 -3.24
C PRO A 117 13.97 -18.47 -1.73
N GLY A 118 14.87 -17.56 -1.34
CA GLY A 118 14.93 -16.96 -0.01
C GLY A 118 13.83 -15.93 0.28
N THR A 119 13.01 -15.53 -0.69
CA THR A 119 11.91 -14.56 -0.50
C THR A 119 10.58 -15.23 -0.16
N LEU A 120 10.52 -16.55 0.06
CA LEU A 120 9.28 -17.24 0.44
C LEU A 120 9.34 -17.66 1.93
N ASN A 121 8.21 -17.54 2.63
CA ASN A 121 8.03 -18.17 3.93
C ASN A 121 7.60 -19.64 3.78
N GLU A 122 7.53 -20.39 4.89
CA GLU A 122 7.17 -21.83 4.90
C GLU A 122 5.79 -22.14 4.32
N LEU A 123 4.95 -21.12 4.12
CA LEU A 123 3.62 -21.21 3.51
C LEU A 123 3.62 -20.80 2.03
N GLY A 124 4.79 -20.66 1.39
CA GLY A 124 4.94 -20.25 0.00
C GLY A 124 4.51 -18.81 -0.30
N ARG A 125 4.35 -17.97 0.75
CA ARG A 125 4.01 -16.54 0.61
C ARG A 125 5.30 -15.72 0.62
N ILE A 126 5.33 -14.63 -0.15
CA ILE A 126 6.46 -13.70 -0.15
C ILE A 126 6.76 -13.26 1.30
N ARG A 127 8.01 -13.38 1.74
CA ARG A 127 8.54 -12.86 3.01
C ARG A 127 8.25 -11.37 3.03
N MET A 128 7.18 -11.04 3.75
CA MET A 128 6.53 -9.74 3.72
C MET A 128 7.53 -8.62 4.03
N ASP A 129 8.47 -8.84 4.94
CA ASP A 129 9.52 -7.88 5.35
C ASP A 129 10.37 -7.33 4.18
N ALA A 130 10.77 -8.19 3.23
CA ALA A 130 11.62 -7.78 2.11
C ALA A 130 10.86 -6.92 1.09
N ALA A 131 9.61 -7.28 0.79
CA ALA A 131 8.76 -6.45 -0.06
C ALA A 131 8.40 -5.11 0.63
N LEU A 132 8.25 -5.11 1.95
CA LEU A 132 7.96 -3.89 2.72
C LEU A 132 9.12 -2.91 2.73
N ALA A 133 10.37 -3.39 2.83
CA ALA A 133 11.57 -2.57 2.73
C ALA A 133 11.69 -1.88 1.37
N GLU A 134 11.45 -2.62 0.28
CA GLU A 134 11.46 -2.10 -1.10
C GLU A 134 10.40 -1.00 -1.32
N ILE A 135 9.23 -1.15 -0.70
CA ILE A 135 8.10 -0.20 -0.85
C ILE A 135 8.18 0.94 0.20
N GLY A 136 9.10 0.84 1.16
CA GLY A 136 9.27 1.81 2.25
C GLY A 136 8.13 1.84 3.26
N VAL A 137 7.45 0.70 3.49
CA VAL A 137 6.48 0.54 4.59
C VAL A 137 7.26 0.16 5.85
N ILE A 138 7.29 1.06 6.84
CA ILE A 138 8.05 0.84 8.09
C ILE A 138 7.15 0.17 9.13
N GLU A 139 7.52 -1.03 9.57
CA GLU A 139 7.01 -1.58 10.83
C GLU A 139 7.64 -0.79 11.99
N ARG A 140 6.90 0.16 12.58
CA ARG A 140 7.30 0.69 13.89
C ARG A 140 7.13 -0.42 14.91
N ARG A 141 8.19 -1.20 15.11
CA ARG A 141 8.33 -2.14 16.22
C ARG A 141 8.05 -1.35 17.50
N ARG A 142 6.86 -1.50 18.09
CA ARG A 142 6.66 -1.13 19.49
C ARG A 142 7.58 -2.08 20.24
N ALA A 143 8.74 -1.60 20.69
CA ALA A 143 9.30 -2.13 21.90
C ALA A 143 8.23 -1.89 22.97
N GLN A 144 7.48 -2.95 23.31
CA GLN A 144 6.78 -2.93 24.58
C GLN A 144 7.89 -2.84 25.63
N PRO A 145 7.94 -1.82 26.50
CA PRO A 145 8.63 -2.00 27.75
C PRO A 145 7.87 -3.13 28.46
N THR A 146 8.49 -4.30 28.60
CA THR A 146 7.99 -5.33 29.50
C THR A 146 8.07 -4.75 30.91
N SER A 147 7.01 -4.06 31.32
CA SER A 147 6.86 -3.65 32.71
C SER A 147 6.62 -4.91 33.53
N SER A 148 7.47 -5.10 34.53
CA SER A 148 7.17 -5.79 35.78
C SER A 148 6.89 -7.30 35.71
N SER A 149 7.88 -8.08 36.17
CA SER A 149 7.61 -9.16 37.12
C SER A 149 8.12 -8.74 38.51
N PRO A 150 7.29 -8.84 39.56
CA PRO A 150 7.67 -8.57 40.95
C PRO A 150 8.17 -9.83 41.69
N GLU A 151 8.61 -9.62 42.94
CA GLU A 151 8.88 -10.59 44.03
C GLU A 151 10.27 -11.25 44.05
N LYS A 152 11.14 -10.87 44.99
CA LYS A 152 11.23 -11.36 46.38
C LYS A 152 11.47 -12.88 46.49
N LYS A 153 12.73 -13.25 46.72
CA LYS A 153 13.16 -13.95 47.95
C LYS A 153 14.67 -13.85 48.11
#